data_AF-A0A3D5DD88-F1
#
_entry.id   AF-A0A3D5DD88-F1
#
_cell.length_a   1.000
_cell.length_b   1.000
_cell.length_c   1.000
_cell.angle_alpha   90.00
_cell.angle_beta   90.00
_cell.angle_gamma   90.00
#
_symmetry.space_group_name_H-M   'P 1'
#
loop_
_entity.id
_entity.type
_entity.pdbx_description
1 polymer ?
#
loop_
_entity_poly.entity_id
_entity_poly.type
_entity_poly.pdbx_seq_one_letter_code
_entity_poly.pdbx_strand_id
1 'polypeptide(L)'
;MAAIDTLNTQAPILISGRRQNAYSYDELIDCAKGGLFGPGNAQLPLPPMLMFDRITNIQDRGGKYDRGTMIAELDINPAQWFFLCHFEGDPVMPGCLGLDAMWQL
;
A
#
# COMPACT_ATOMS: atom_id res chain seq x y z
N MET A 1 -15.89 13.11 20.13
CA MET A 1 -15.82 12.03 19.14
C MET A 1 -14.64 11.17 19.55
N ALA A 2 -14.88 9.95 20.05
CA ALA A 2 -13.83 9.13 20.64
C ALA A 2 -12.77 8.84 19.57
N ALA A 3 -11.51 9.18 19.85
CA ALA A 3 -10.39 8.75 19.02
C ALA A 3 -10.40 7.23 19.03
N ILE A 4 -10.65 6.60 17.88
CA ILE A 4 -10.27 5.21 17.72
C ILE A 4 -8.75 5.26 17.61
N ASP A 5 -8.07 5.11 18.74
CA ASP A 5 -6.61 5.03 18.81
C ASP A 5 -6.22 3.64 18.29
N THR A 6 -6.27 3.48 16.96
CA THR A 6 -6.06 2.19 16.28
C THR A 6 -4.60 1.78 16.21
N LEU A 7 -3.68 2.69 16.52
CA LEU A 7 -2.25 2.44 16.54
C LEU A 7 -1.77 2.47 17.99
N ASN A 8 -0.87 1.56 18.34
CA ASN A 8 -0.11 1.67 19.59
C ASN A 8 0.54 3.06 19.68
N THR A 9 0.51 3.71 20.85
CA THR A 9 1.13 5.03 21.10
C THR A 9 2.62 5.08 20.78
N GLN A 10 3.28 3.93 20.69
CA GLN A 10 4.69 3.79 20.28
C GLN A 10 4.89 3.63 18.76
N ALA A 11 3.84 3.73 17.95
CA ALA A 11 3.95 3.62 16.50
C ALA A 11 4.90 4.72 15.95
N PRO A 12 5.91 4.38 15.13
CA PRO A 12 6.89 5.35 14.63
C PRO A 12 6.28 6.53 13.89
N ILE A 13 5.21 6.32 13.12
CA ILE A 13 4.48 7.40 12.44
C ILE A 13 3.85 8.40 13.42
N LEU A 14 3.40 7.96 14.60
CA LEU A 14 2.85 8.83 15.64
C LEU A 14 3.96 9.60 16.34
N ILE A 15 5.03 8.91 16.76
CA ILE A 15 6.18 9.53 17.46
C ILE A 15 6.84 10.60 16.59
N SER A 16 7.03 10.32 15.31
CA SER A 16 7.64 11.26 14.37
C SER A 16 6.72 12.45 14.02
N GLY A 17 5.43 12.37 14.34
CA GLY A 17 4.43 13.35 13.94
C GLY A 17 4.25 13.43 12.41
N ARG A 18 4.75 12.44 11.67
CA ARG A 18 4.74 12.43 10.20
C ARG A 18 3.30 12.29 9.71
N ARG A 19 2.78 13.36 9.10
CA ARG A 19 1.53 13.35 8.33
C ARG A 19 1.86 13.66 6.88
N GLN A 20 1.82 12.63 6.04
CA GLN A 20 2.10 12.76 4.63
C GLN A 20 0.98 12.13 3.81
N ASN A 21 0.76 12.71 2.63
CA ASN A 21 -0.31 12.31 1.73
C ASN A 21 0.21 11.55 0.51
N ALA A 22 1.50 11.18 0.51
CA ALA A 22 2.15 10.39 -0.53
C ALA A 22 3.26 9.55 0.10
N TYR A 23 3.55 8.39 -0.47
CA TYR A 23 4.53 7.42 0.01
C TYR A 23 5.29 6.82 -1.16
N SER A 24 6.62 6.85 -1.06
CA SER A 24 7.55 6.25 -2.04
C SER A 24 7.69 4.74 -1.85
N TYR A 25 8.23 4.04 -2.85
CA TYR A 25 8.47 2.59 -2.78
C TYR A 25 9.26 2.18 -1.53
N ASP A 26 10.34 2.90 -1.21
CA ASP A 26 11.17 2.59 -0.04
C ASP A 26 10.39 2.71 1.28
N GLU A 27 9.46 3.66 1.36
CA GLU A 27 8.58 3.80 2.53
C GLU A 27 7.50 2.72 2.58
N LEU A 28 7.03 2.23 1.43
CA LEU A 28 6.13 1.07 1.39
C LEU A 28 6.85 -0.22 1.80
N ILE A 29 8.12 -0.38 1.40
CA ILE A 29 8.97 -1.47 1.88
C ILE A 29 9.23 -1.37 3.37
N ASP A 30 9.45 -0.16 3.89
CA ASP A 30 9.58 0.06 5.33
C ASP A 30 8.28 -0.28 6.07
N CYS A 31 7.12 0.08 5.51
CA CYS A 31 5.81 -0.34 6.02
C CYS A 31 5.68 -1.87 6.05
N ALA A 32 6.06 -2.56 4.97
CA ALA A 32 6.03 -4.02 4.89
C ALA A 32 6.95 -4.70 5.91
N LYS A 33 8.08 -4.05 6.25
CA LYS A 33 8.98 -4.49 7.33
C LYS A 33 8.52 -4.10 8.74
N GLY A 34 7.41 -3.36 8.84
CA GLY A 34 6.86 -2.87 10.11
C GLY A 34 7.54 -1.62 10.65
N GLY A 35 8.39 -0.95 9.88
CA GLY A 35 9.08 0.28 10.28
C GLY A 35 8.16 1.50 10.33
N LEU A 36 7.12 1.54 9.50
CA LEU A 36 6.21 2.68 9.44
C LEU A 36 5.24 2.74 10.63
N PHE A 37 4.48 1.66 10.85
CA PHE A 37 3.48 1.60 11.91
C PHE A 37 3.98 0.90 13.18
N GLY A 38 5.09 0.17 13.13
CA GLY A 38 5.63 -0.55 14.28
C GLY A 38 5.00 -1.94 14.50
N PRO A 39 5.55 -2.74 15.45
CA PRO A 39 5.09 -4.10 15.71
C PRO A 39 3.63 -4.17 16.16
N GLY A 40 2.89 -5.16 15.64
CA GLY A 40 1.49 -5.42 16.00
C GLY A 40 0.47 -4.52 15.30
N ASN A 41 0.91 -3.58 14.46
CA ASN A 41 0.06 -2.74 13.63
C ASN A 41 0.05 -3.23 12.17
N ALA A 42 -0.69 -2.53 11.30
CA ALA A 42 -0.80 -2.89 9.89
C ALA A 42 0.58 -2.94 9.20
N GLN A 43 0.76 -3.93 8.33
CA GLN A 43 1.94 -4.07 7.48
C GLN A 43 1.46 -4.41 6.06
N LEU A 44 2.14 -3.84 5.07
CA LEU A 44 1.95 -4.25 3.68
C LEU A 44 2.62 -5.61 3.43
N PRO A 45 2.17 -6.37 2.42
CA PRO A 45 2.94 -7.49 1.92
C PRO A 45 4.32 -7.05 1.42
N LEU A 46 5.32 -7.92 1.54
CA LEU A 46 6.61 -7.74 0.87
C LEU A 46 6.52 -8.17 -0.61
N PRO A 47 7.39 -7.65 -1.49
CA PRO A 47 7.60 -8.24 -2.80
C PRO A 47 7.90 -9.75 -2.69
N PRO A 48 7.35 -10.58 -3.60
CA PRO A 48 6.69 -10.20 -4.84
C PRO A 48 5.17 -9.94 -4.73
N MET A 49 4.60 -9.88 -3.51
CA MET A 49 3.16 -9.69 -3.27
C MET A 49 2.73 -8.24 -3.01
N LEU A 50 3.67 -7.29 -2.90
CA LEU A 50 3.35 -5.86 -2.88
C LEU A 50 2.89 -5.42 -4.27
N MET A 51 1.65 -4.94 -4.40
CA MET A 51 1.00 -4.73 -5.71
C MET A 51 0.86 -3.26 -6.14
N PHE A 52 1.67 -2.36 -5.57
CA PHE A 52 1.84 -0.98 -6.03
C PHE A 52 3.21 -0.46 -5.61
N ASP A 53 3.76 0.44 -6.42
CA ASP A 53 5.09 1.01 -6.21
C ASP A 53 5.06 2.30 -5.39
N ARG A 54 3.94 3.01 -5.39
CA ARG A 54 3.79 4.30 -4.71
C ARG A 54 2.34 4.63 -4.42
N ILE A 55 2.13 5.39 -3.35
CA ILE A 55 0.89 6.11 -3.08
C ILE A 55 1.15 7.57 -3.45
N THR A 56 0.43 8.10 -4.44
CA THR A 56 0.60 9.48 -4.91
C THR A 56 -0.32 10.46 -4.19
N ASN A 57 -1.44 9.98 -3.66
CA ASN A 57 -2.36 10.77 -2.86
C ASN A 57 -3.13 9.90 -1.86
N ILE A 58 -3.13 10.27 -0.59
CA ILE A 58 -4.03 9.75 0.46
C ILE A 58 -4.59 10.93 1.24
N GLN A 59 -5.90 11.00 1.35
CA GLN A 59 -6.63 12.07 2.04
C GLN A 59 -7.76 11.47 2.88
N ASP A 60 -8.04 12.08 4.02
CA ASP A 60 -9.16 11.70 4.90
C ASP A 60 -10.51 12.33 4.47
N ARG A 61 -10.49 13.18 3.43
CA ARG A 61 -11.66 13.84 2.83
C ARG A 61 -11.62 13.80 1.31
N GLY A 62 -12.74 14.16 0.67
CA GLY A 62 -12.90 14.06 -0.78
C GLY A 62 -13.24 12.64 -1.24
N GLY A 63 -13.04 12.38 -2.54
CA GLY A 63 -13.52 11.17 -3.19
C GLY A 63 -15.04 11.19 -3.42
N LYS A 64 -15.58 10.12 -4.01
CA LYS A 64 -16.98 10.03 -4.43
C LYS A 64 -17.99 10.25 -3.29
N TYR A 65 -17.60 9.89 -2.07
CA TYR A 65 -18.49 9.93 -0.89
C TYR A 65 -18.05 10.95 0.16
N ASP A 66 -17.04 11.79 -0.15
CA ASP A 66 -16.44 12.76 0.78
C ASP A 66 -15.94 12.14 2.11
N ARG A 67 -15.42 10.91 2.04
CA ARG A 67 -14.90 10.14 3.20
C ARG A 67 -13.44 9.70 3.02
N GLY A 68 -12.72 10.38 2.16
CA GLY A 68 -11.33 10.10 1.84
C GLY A 68 -11.16 9.47 0.47
N THR A 69 -9.91 9.51 -0.01
CA THR A 69 -9.51 8.98 -1.30
C THR A 69 -8.06 8.53 -1.24
N MET A 70 -7.76 7.47 -1.99
CA MET A 70 -6.40 6.99 -2.21
C MET A 70 -6.14 6.83 -3.70
N ILE A 71 -4.95 7.24 -4.14
CA ILE A 71 -4.44 7.07 -5.49
C ILE A 71 -3.04 6.46 -5.35
N ALA A 72 -2.86 5.32 -5.98
CA ALA A 72 -1.61 4.58 -6.01
C ALA A 72 -1.33 4.07 -7.43
N GLU A 73 -0.06 3.76 -7.69
CA GLU A 73 0.40 3.37 -9.02
C GLU A 73 1.31 2.13 -8.92
N LEU A 74 1.20 1.25 -9.92
CA LEU A 74 2.11 0.13 -10.16
C LEU A 74 2.70 0.30 -11.55
N ASP A 75 4.02 0.34 -11.67
CA ASP A 75 4.68 0.37 -12.96
C ASP A 75 4.65 -1.04 -13.58
N ILE A 76 4.15 -1.14 -14.80
CA ILE A 76 4.06 -2.41 -15.52
C ILE A 76 5.30 -2.61 -16.40
N ASN A 77 5.94 -3.76 -16.23
CA ASN A 77 7.05 -4.17 -17.08
C ASN A 77 6.90 -5.64 -17.50
N PRO A 78 7.26 -6.03 -18.75
CA PRO A 78 7.10 -7.40 -19.23
C PRO A 78 7.91 -8.46 -18.44
N ALA A 79 8.87 -8.04 -17.62
CA ALA A 79 9.70 -8.92 -16.80
C ALA A 79 9.10 -9.21 -15.41
N GLN A 80 7.92 -8.67 -15.09
CA GLN A 80 7.24 -8.97 -13.83
C GLN A 80 6.94 -10.48 -13.71
N TRP A 81 7.17 -10.99 -12.50
CA TRP A 81 7.17 -12.43 -12.21
C TRP A 81 5.88 -13.13 -12.65
N PHE A 82 4.73 -12.46 -12.52
CA PHE A 82 3.44 -13.05 -12.84
C PHE A 82 3.23 -13.23 -14.35
N PHE A 83 3.83 -12.41 -15.21
CA PHE A 83 3.75 -12.60 -16.66
C PHE A 83 4.51 -13.85 -17.12
N LEU A 84 5.51 -14.29 -16.37
CA LEU A 84 6.29 -15.49 -16.68
C LEU A 84 5.51 -16.78 -16.43
N CYS A 85 4.42 -16.74 -15.67
CA CYS A 85 3.64 -17.92 -15.31
C CYS A 85 2.13 -17.80 -15.58
N HIS A 86 1.63 -16.64 -15.99
CA HIS A 86 0.20 -16.39 -16.16
C HIS A 86 -0.07 -15.59 -17.44
N PHE A 87 -0.27 -16.23 -18.60
CA PHE A 87 -0.11 -17.66 -18.92
C PHE A 87 1.07 -17.85 -19.88
N GLU A 88 1.56 -19.08 -20.04
CA GLU A 88 2.56 -19.37 -21.07
C GLU A 88 2.00 -19.04 -22.46
N GLY A 89 2.66 -18.13 -23.19
CA GLY A 89 2.26 -17.68 -24.52
C GLY A 89 1.16 -16.61 -24.56
N ASP A 90 0.56 -16.25 -23.42
CA ASP A 90 -0.46 -15.20 -23.29
C ASP A 90 -0.31 -14.46 -21.94
N PRO A 91 0.72 -13.61 -21.80
CA PRO A 91 1.04 -12.97 -20.51
C PRO A 91 0.00 -11.92 -20.14
N VAL A 92 -0.66 -12.13 -19.00
CA VAL A 92 -1.66 -11.22 -18.43
C VAL A 92 -1.52 -11.15 -16.91
N MET A 93 -1.55 -9.95 -16.35
CA MET A 93 -1.52 -9.79 -14.89
C MET A 93 -2.73 -10.51 -14.28
N PRO A 94 -2.55 -11.38 -13.28
CA PRO A 94 -3.67 -12.01 -12.59
C PRO A 94 -4.59 -10.94 -12.00
N GLY A 95 -5.86 -10.93 -12.41
CA GLY A 95 -6.83 -9.93 -11.94
C GLY A 95 -7.03 -9.92 -10.42
N CYS A 96 -6.80 -11.07 -9.77
CA CYS A 96 -6.83 -11.18 -8.31
C CYS A 96 -5.73 -10.36 -7.62
N LEU A 97 -4.57 -10.13 -8.25
CA LEU A 97 -3.51 -9.29 -7.69
C LEU A 97 -3.89 -7.81 -7.74
N GLY A 98 -4.62 -7.38 -8.78
CA GLY A 98 -5.21 -6.03 -8.82
C GLY A 98 -6.29 -5.84 -7.75
N LEU A 99 -7.08 -6.88 -7.46
CA LEU A 99 -8.02 -6.86 -6.34
C LEU A 99 -7.28 -6.78 -4.99
N ASP A 100 -6.22 -7.55 -4.82
CA ASP A 100 -5.40 -7.51 -3.61
C ASP A 100 -4.74 -6.15 -3.40
N ALA A 101 -4.28 -5.49 -4.46
CA ALA A 101 -3.79 -4.11 -4.40
C ALA A 101 -4.83 -3.15 -3.76
N MET A 102 -6.12 -3.31 -4.08
CA MET A 102 -7.19 -2.51 -3.48
C MET A 102 -7.48 -2.86 -2.02
N TRP A 103 -7.15 -4.08 -1.56
CA TRP A 103 -7.25 -4.44 -0.14
C TRP A 103 -6.02 -4.04 0.67
N GLN A 104 -4.85 -3.98 0.03
CA GLN A 104 -3.63 -3.47 0.62
C GLN A 104 -3.69 -1.95 0.88
N LEU A 105 -4.44 -1.20 0.06
CA LEU A 105 -4.74 0.23 0.23
C LEU A 105 -5.85 0.46 1.25
#